data_AF-A0A9N9UAE5-F1
#
_entry.id   AF-A0A9N9UAE5-F1
#
_cell.length_a   1.000
_cell.length_b   1.000
_cell.length_c   1.000
_cell.angle_alpha   90.00
_cell.angle_beta   90.00
_cell.angle_gamma   90.00
#
_symmetry.space_group_name_H-M   'P 1'
#
loop_
_entity.id
_entity.type
_entity.pdbx_description
1 polymer ?
#
loop_
_entity_poly.entity_id
_entity_poly.type
_entity_poly.pdbx_seq_one_letter_code
_entity_poly.pdbx_strand_id
1 'polypeptide(L)'
;MPRAAYKSKPSLAIKLEGNRLAYNPGDVIIGCVYRTSSLSCADPYVCISFHGRTKVKHWVDCGGDGAIPLRSSLILLDSQRHRQKLSHVIQSTKDGSPVYEWSFALTVPTTVDEGAQGRKASFTPFTQDVADNKTLPASFTGVTQTGGNEAYVEYFLQAGLPVQGKAIAAHEAILPIKILPSLEQPILVDHLLQEQHHQLQVNSERLIPGMENYRPSFSQTLKRTFAPKVNCRLSFRIDIQVPSVIQLQSEVPIPLLVSAAPLWDKTDEIIRNVPQMILIVGLNLMLHSVTQVRCERDQLGEWVNSIPLAHRLPRNPPLAIQCTGKGEQPVDIGTDVNLRIPEKKPYEVTVFEIEPDYLAWNFRHLHRIEYELRFLVGGKSVTATGEQTLQILPPNNIERL
;
A
#
# COMPACT_ATOMS: atom_id res chain seq x y z
N MET A 1 -19.66 7.38 0.70
CA MET A 1 -20.48 7.57 -0.52
C MET A 1 -20.46 6.23 -1.22
N PRO A 2 -21.58 5.69 -1.70
CA PRO A 2 -21.54 4.35 -2.28
C PRO A 2 -20.68 4.34 -3.55
N ARG A 3 -19.88 3.28 -3.67
CA ARG A 3 -19.20 2.90 -4.92
C ARG A 3 -20.25 2.68 -6.01
N ALA A 4 -19.84 2.70 -7.27
CA ALA A 4 -20.70 2.24 -8.35
C ALA A 4 -21.11 0.78 -8.06
N ALA A 5 -22.39 0.58 -7.72
CA ALA A 5 -22.93 -0.74 -7.45
C ALA A 5 -23.32 -1.40 -8.77
N TYR A 6 -23.06 -2.69 -8.90
CA TYR A 6 -23.59 -3.48 -10.01
C TYR A 6 -25.11 -3.36 -10.04
N LYS A 7 -25.64 -2.91 -11.17
CA LYS A 7 -27.08 -2.82 -11.43
C LYS A 7 -27.39 -3.61 -12.69
N SER A 8 -28.18 -4.66 -12.53
CA SER A 8 -28.66 -5.49 -13.63
C SER A 8 -30.12 -5.85 -13.38
N LYS A 9 -30.96 -5.72 -14.40
CA LYS A 9 -32.39 -6.00 -14.34
C LYS A 9 -32.82 -6.70 -15.64
N PRO A 10 -33.93 -7.45 -15.65
CA PRO A 10 -34.49 -8.01 -16.89
C PRO A 10 -34.74 -6.96 -17.98
N SER A 11 -34.97 -5.70 -17.58
CA SER A 11 -35.18 -4.58 -18.48
C SER A 11 -33.92 -4.11 -19.22
N LEU A 12 -32.73 -4.33 -18.63
CA LEU A 12 -31.43 -3.98 -19.21
C LEU A 12 -30.30 -4.55 -18.33
N ALA A 13 -29.32 -5.20 -18.96
CA ALA A 13 -28.15 -5.75 -18.31
C ALA A 13 -26.93 -5.69 -19.24
N ILE A 14 -25.72 -5.70 -18.68
CA ILE A 14 -24.46 -5.68 -19.43
C ILE A 14 -23.76 -7.01 -19.22
N LYS A 15 -23.30 -7.64 -20.30
CA LYS A 15 -22.51 -8.86 -20.29
C LYS A 15 -21.20 -8.62 -21.05
N LEU A 16 -20.08 -8.99 -20.44
CA LEU A 16 -18.76 -8.89 -21.06
C LEU A 16 -18.36 -10.24 -21.64
N GLU A 17 -17.62 -10.21 -22.74
CA GLU A 17 -17.01 -11.40 -23.31
C GLU A 17 -16.01 -12.01 -22.30
N GLY A 18 -16.07 -13.33 -22.12
CA GLY A 18 -15.22 -14.05 -21.17
C GLY A 18 -15.42 -13.70 -19.69
N ASN A 19 -16.43 -12.90 -19.32
CA ASN A 19 -16.64 -12.38 -17.96
C ASN A 19 -15.41 -11.62 -17.39
N ARG A 20 -14.56 -11.07 -18.27
CA ARG A 20 -13.38 -10.31 -17.87
C ARG A 20 -13.81 -8.99 -17.22
N LEU A 21 -13.35 -8.72 -15.99
CA LEU A 21 -13.68 -7.49 -15.24
C LEU A 21 -12.46 -6.59 -15.01
N ALA A 22 -11.28 -6.97 -15.50
CA ALA A 22 -10.04 -6.24 -15.31
C ALA A 22 -9.36 -5.96 -16.65
N TYR A 23 -9.01 -4.71 -16.92
CA TYR A 23 -8.49 -4.23 -18.19
C TYR A 23 -7.26 -3.34 -17.97
N ASN A 24 -6.33 -3.36 -18.92
CA ASN A 24 -5.24 -2.40 -18.98
C ASN A 24 -5.68 -1.16 -19.78
N PRO A 25 -5.05 0.01 -19.57
CA PRO A 25 -5.21 1.14 -20.46
C PRO A 25 -4.88 0.74 -21.91
N GLY A 26 -5.74 1.08 -22.87
CA GLY A 26 -5.62 0.68 -24.28
C GLY A 26 -6.34 -0.62 -24.67
N ASP A 27 -6.74 -1.46 -23.69
CA ASP A 27 -7.51 -2.67 -23.99
C ASP A 27 -8.88 -2.34 -24.62
N VAL A 28 -9.42 -3.28 -25.41
CA VAL A 28 -10.79 -3.18 -25.92
C VAL A 28 -11.72 -4.03 -25.05
N ILE A 29 -12.72 -3.38 -24.48
CA ILE A 29 -13.82 -4.00 -23.76
C ILE A 29 -14.86 -4.43 -24.79
N ILE A 30 -15.02 -5.74 -24.96
CA ILE A 30 -16.01 -6.35 -25.84
C ILE A 30 -17.14 -6.95 -25.00
N GLY A 31 -18.38 -6.70 -25.41
CA GLY A 31 -19.54 -7.25 -24.73
C GLY A 31 -20.85 -6.96 -25.45
N CYS A 32 -21.95 -7.27 -24.78
CA CYS A 32 -23.28 -6.90 -25.22
C CYS A 32 -24.11 -6.33 -24.08
N VAL A 33 -24.99 -5.39 -24.43
CA VAL A 33 -26.12 -5.01 -23.58
C VAL A 33 -27.27 -5.91 -23.98
N TYR A 34 -27.95 -6.53 -23.01
CA TYR A 34 -29.07 -7.41 -23.29
C TYR A 34 -30.31 -7.05 -22.47
N ARG A 35 -31.47 -7.43 -23.00
CA ARG A 35 -32.78 -7.25 -22.37
C ARG A 35 -33.63 -8.49 -22.62
N THR A 36 -34.32 -8.95 -21.58
CA THR A 36 -35.22 -10.12 -21.64
C THR A 36 -36.69 -9.75 -21.44
N SER A 37 -37.00 -8.49 -21.13
CA SER A 37 -38.37 -8.00 -21.11
C SER A 37 -38.82 -7.53 -22.49
N SER A 38 -40.13 -7.60 -22.74
CA SER A 38 -40.73 -7.15 -24.00
C SER A 38 -40.36 -5.71 -24.33
N LEU A 39 -40.25 -5.44 -25.63
CA LEU A 39 -39.85 -4.16 -26.18
C LEU A 39 -41.01 -3.62 -27.00
N SER A 40 -41.55 -2.48 -26.60
CA SER A 40 -42.67 -1.81 -27.28
C SER A 40 -42.23 -0.74 -28.28
N CYS A 41 -40.92 -0.60 -28.52
CA CYS A 41 -40.33 0.43 -29.38
C CYS A 41 -39.99 -0.15 -30.75
N ALA A 42 -40.37 0.56 -31.82
CA ALA A 42 -40.12 0.14 -33.21
C ALA A 42 -38.65 0.26 -33.64
N ASP A 43 -37.90 1.23 -33.09
CA ASP A 43 -36.46 1.42 -33.35
C ASP A 43 -35.70 1.66 -32.04
N PRO A 44 -35.38 0.58 -31.31
CA PRO A 44 -34.72 0.67 -30.02
C PRO A 44 -33.20 0.87 -30.20
N TYR A 45 -32.69 1.99 -29.71
CA TYR A 45 -31.25 2.17 -29.57
C TYR A 45 -30.84 2.22 -28.10
N VAL A 46 -29.71 1.61 -27.78
CA VAL A 46 -29.09 1.65 -26.46
C VAL A 46 -27.91 2.61 -26.52
N CYS A 47 -27.63 3.31 -25.43
CA CYS A 47 -26.37 4.01 -25.27
C CYS A 47 -25.56 3.35 -24.16
N ILE A 48 -24.33 3.00 -24.46
CA ILE A 48 -23.35 2.55 -23.48
C ILE A 48 -22.25 3.60 -23.35
N SER A 49 -21.78 3.82 -22.14
CA SER A 49 -20.73 4.79 -21.83
C SER A 49 -19.74 4.24 -20.83
N PHE A 50 -18.47 4.60 -20.99
CA PHE A 50 -17.41 4.28 -20.05
C PHE A 50 -17.16 5.48 -19.13
N HIS A 51 -17.12 5.21 -17.82
CA HIS A 51 -16.97 6.23 -16.78
C HIS A 51 -15.73 5.95 -15.96
N GLY A 52 -15.03 7.02 -15.58
CA GLY A 52 -13.92 6.99 -14.64
C GLY A 52 -14.02 8.19 -13.70
N ARG A 53 -13.89 7.95 -12.40
CA ARG A 53 -13.90 9.04 -11.41
C ARG A 53 -13.13 8.67 -10.15
N THR A 54 -12.72 9.70 -9.42
CA THR A 54 -12.23 9.56 -8.06
C THR A 54 -13.26 10.06 -7.05
N LYS A 55 -13.23 9.49 -5.85
CA LYS A 55 -14.06 9.91 -4.73
C LYS A 55 -13.27 9.83 -3.45
N VAL A 56 -13.41 10.85 -2.62
CA VAL A 56 -12.82 10.94 -1.29
C VAL A 56 -13.92 11.30 -0.30
N LYS A 57 -13.84 10.69 0.89
CA LYS A 57 -14.60 11.03 2.08
C LYS A 57 -13.65 10.99 3.27
N HIS A 58 -13.52 12.11 3.97
CA HIS A 58 -12.66 12.24 5.14
C HIS A 58 -13.45 12.89 6.28
N TRP A 59 -13.41 12.28 7.47
CA TRP A 59 -14.04 12.85 8.66
C TRP A 59 -13.03 13.74 9.38
N VAL A 60 -13.41 14.99 9.58
CA VAL A 60 -12.62 15.96 10.35
C VAL A 60 -13.30 16.14 11.69
N ASP A 61 -12.53 15.99 12.77
CA ASP A 61 -13.00 16.35 14.11
C ASP A 61 -13.05 17.88 14.23
N CYS A 62 -14.20 18.41 14.59
CA CYS A 62 -14.42 19.85 14.74
C CYS A 62 -14.43 20.31 16.20
N GLY A 63 -14.09 19.44 17.16
CA GLY A 63 -14.04 19.78 18.57
C GLY A 63 -15.44 19.96 19.16
N GLY A 64 -15.89 18.99 19.97
CA GLY A 64 -17.13 19.08 20.74
C GLY A 64 -18.43 18.75 19.98
N ASP A 65 -18.55 19.12 18.70
CA ASP A 65 -19.78 18.95 17.88
C ASP A 65 -19.78 17.71 16.96
N GLY A 66 -18.85 16.78 17.18
CA GLY A 66 -18.71 15.56 16.38
C GLY A 66 -18.00 15.78 15.06
N ALA A 67 -17.62 14.67 14.41
CA ALA A 67 -16.84 14.71 13.18
C ALA A 67 -17.72 15.08 11.97
N ILE A 68 -17.22 15.96 11.10
CA ILE A 68 -17.91 16.38 9.87
C ILE A 68 -17.27 15.68 8.66
N PRO A 69 -18.06 15.07 7.75
CA PRO A 69 -17.52 14.41 6.58
C PRO A 69 -17.24 15.41 5.46
N LEU A 70 -15.98 15.67 5.17
CA LEU A 70 -15.52 16.31 3.95
C LEU A 70 -15.54 15.33 2.79
N ARG A 71 -15.93 15.80 1.60
CA ARG A 71 -16.03 14.97 0.40
C ARG A 71 -15.42 15.71 -0.78
N SER A 72 -14.87 14.94 -1.71
CA SER A 72 -14.35 15.44 -2.98
C SER A 72 -14.56 14.36 -4.03
N SER A 73 -14.89 14.76 -5.25
CA SER A 73 -14.99 13.84 -6.39
C SER A 73 -14.49 14.53 -7.64
N LEU A 74 -13.71 13.82 -8.45
CA LEU A 74 -13.19 14.28 -9.72
C LEU A 74 -13.66 13.32 -10.81
N ILE A 75 -14.21 13.87 -11.89
CA ILE A 75 -14.52 13.09 -13.09
C ILE A 75 -13.23 12.97 -13.91
N LEU A 76 -12.76 11.75 -14.14
CA LEU A 76 -11.57 11.47 -14.95
C LEU A 76 -11.90 11.32 -16.43
N LEU A 77 -13.08 10.76 -16.71
CA LEU A 77 -13.57 10.49 -18.06
C LEU A 77 -14.98 11.06 -18.21
N ASP A 78 -15.15 11.93 -19.19
CA ASP A 78 -16.44 12.47 -19.60
C ASP A 78 -17.24 11.39 -20.32
N SER A 79 -18.33 10.99 -19.64
CA SER A 79 -19.31 10.03 -20.14
C SER A 79 -19.82 10.31 -21.56
N GLN A 80 -19.82 11.56 -22.04
CA GLN A 80 -20.27 11.88 -23.40
C GLN A 80 -19.20 11.61 -24.46
N ARG A 81 -17.92 11.77 -24.13
CA ARG A 81 -16.81 11.47 -25.05
C ARG A 81 -16.61 9.98 -25.23
N HIS A 82 -16.82 9.21 -24.16
CA HIS A 82 -16.64 7.76 -24.15
C HIS A 82 -17.98 7.01 -24.26
N ARG A 83 -18.88 7.51 -25.13
CA ARG A 83 -20.23 6.96 -25.37
C ARG A 83 -20.34 6.35 -26.75
N GLN A 84 -20.98 5.18 -26.83
CA GLN A 84 -21.37 4.52 -28.07
C GLN A 84 -22.90 4.38 -28.16
N LYS A 85 -23.46 4.75 -29.31
CA LYS A 85 -24.87 4.50 -29.64
C LYS A 85 -24.97 3.16 -30.38
N LEU A 86 -25.76 2.23 -29.85
CA LEU A 86 -25.97 0.89 -30.37
C LEU A 86 -27.37 0.81 -30.98
N SER A 87 -27.45 0.78 -32.30
CA SER A 87 -28.73 0.69 -33.04
C SER A 87 -28.98 -0.70 -33.63
N HIS A 88 -27.95 -1.53 -33.78
CA HIS A 88 -28.15 -2.89 -34.25
C HIS A 88 -28.56 -3.78 -33.08
N VAL A 89 -29.80 -4.28 -33.15
CA VAL A 89 -30.32 -5.28 -32.21
C VAL A 89 -30.30 -6.66 -32.87
N ILE A 90 -29.82 -7.67 -32.14
CA ILE A 90 -30.01 -9.07 -32.47
C ILE A 90 -31.17 -9.56 -31.60
N GLN A 91 -32.23 -10.03 -32.25
CA GLN A 91 -33.35 -10.66 -31.56
C GLN A 91 -33.17 -12.17 -31.61
N SER A 92 -33.11 -12.80 -30.44
CA SER A 92 -33.14 -14.25 -30.29
C SER A 92 -34.28 -14.65 -29.36
N THR A 93 -34.60 -15.94 -29.33
CA THR A 93 -35.56 -16.50 -28.37
C THR A 93 -34.85 -17.54 -27.54
N LYS A 94 -34.86 -17.35 -26.22
CA LYS A 94 -34.32 -18.31 -25.26
C LYS A 94 -35.45 -18.71 -24.31
N ASP A 95 -35.70 -20.01 -24.19
CA ASP A 95 -36.76 -20.56 -23.32
C ASP A 95 -38.15 -19.94 -23.58
N GLY A 96 -38.47 -19.66 -24.86
CA GLY A 96 -39.73 -19.05 -25.27
C GLY A 96 -39.86 -17.54 -25.01
N SER A 97 -38.83 -16.89 -24.44
CA SER A 97 -38.81 -15.46 -24.16
C SER A 97 -37.91 -14.70 -25.16
N PRO A 98 -38.32 -13.51 -25.64
CA PRO A 98 -37.49 -12.71 -26.53
C PRO A 98 -36.28 -12.14 -25.79
N VAL A 99 -35.11 -12.27 -26.38
CA VAL A 99 -33.85 -11.69 -25.90
C VAL A 99 -33.35 -10.72 -26.97
N TYR A 100 -33.14 -9.48 -26.56
CA TYR A 100 -32.61 -8.42 -27.41
C TYR A 100 -31.18 -8.13 -27.00
N GLU A 101 -30.24 -8.19 -27.93
CA GLU A 101 -28.81 -7.97 -27.68
C GLU A 101 -28.25 -6.86 -28.57
N TRP A 102 -27.47 -5.96 -27.97
CA TRP A 102 -26.73 -4.90 -28.64
C TRP A 102 -25.24 -5.06 -28.32
N SER A 103 -24.46 -5.49 -29.30
CA SER A 103 -23.01 -5.67 -29.15
C SER A 103 -22.28 -4.33 -29.13
N PHE A 104 -21.23 -4.22 -28.32
CA PHE A 104 -20.38 -3.04 -28.24
C PHE A 104 -18.90 -3.42 -28.16
N ALA A 105 -18.04 -2.47 -28.52
CA ALA A 105 -16.61 -2.54 -28.36
C ALA A 105 -16.12 -1.15 -27.96
N LEU A 106 -15.67 -1.00 -26.70
CA LEU A 106 -15.18 0.26 -26.15
C LEU A 106 -13.69 0.15 -25.84
N THR A 107 -12.89 1.07 -26.33
CA THR A 107 -11.46 1.14 -26.00
C THR A 107 -11.27 1.83 -24.67
N VAL A 108 -10.51 1.23 -23.76
CA VAL A 108 -10.09 1.86 -22.51
C VAL A 108 -9.12 3.00 -22.86
N PRO A 109 -9.42 4.26 -22.52
CA PRO A 109 -8.50 5.37 -22.76
C PRO A 109 -7.17 5.14 -22.06
N THR A 110 -6.08 5.56 -22.69
CA THR A 110 -4.75 5.56 -22.05
C THR A 110 -4.51 6.79 -21.19
N THR A 111 -5.32 7.83 -21.40
CA THR A 111 -5.23 9.11 -20.70
C THR A 111 -6.56 9.57 -20.15
N VAL A 112 -6.52 10.46 -19.15
CA VAL A 112 -7.71 11.18 -18.68
C VAL A 112 -8.14 12.27 -19.65
N ASP A 113 -9.42 12.67 -19.57
CA ASP A 113 -9.96 13.68 -20.47
C ASP A 113 -9.46 15.10 -20.14
N GLU A 114 -9.12 15.85 -21.20
CA GLU A 114 -8.82 17.28 -21.09
C GLU A 114 -10.04 18.03 -20.55
N GLY A 115 -9.93 18.52 -19.32
CA GLY A 115 -11.00 19.24 -18.62
C GLY A 115 -11.58 18.54 -17.40
N ALA A 116 -11.01 17.42 -16.93
CA ALA A 116 -11.35 16.79 -15.65
C ALA A 116 -11.51 17.85 -14.53
N GLN A 117 -12.76 18.18 -14.19
CA GLN A 117 -13.09 19.37 -13.43
C GLN A 117 -12.82 19.17 -11.93
N GLY A 118 -11.75 19.78 -11.41
CA GLY A 118 -11.47 19.84 -9.96
C GLY A 118 -10.23 20.65 -9.62
N ARG A 119 -10.15 21.89 -10.11
CA ARG A 119 -8.96 22.76 -10.01
C ARG A 119 -8.54 23.15 -8.57
N LYS A 120 -9.38 22.89 -7.54
CA LYS A 120 -9.17 23.39 -6.16
C LYS A 120 -8.82 22.30 -5.13
N ALA A 121 -8.82 21.03 -5.51
CA ALA A 121 -8.60 19.90 -4.59
C ALA A 121 -7.67 18.84 -5.19
N SER A 122 -6.61 19.27 -5.88
CA SER A 122 -5.62 18.40 -6.53
C SER A 122 -4.26 18.53 -5.88
N PHE A 123 -3.57 17.42 -5.62
CA PHE A 123 -2.16 17.33 -5.21
C PHE A 123 -1.20 17.64 -6.35
N THR A 124 -1.65 17.49 -7.60
CA THR A 124 -0.85 17.79 -8.78
C THR A 124 -1.31 19.10 -9.40
N PRO A 125 -0.38 20.04 -9.68
CA PRO A 125 -0.71 21.20 -10.49
C PRO A 125 -1.01 20.71 -11.92
N PHE A 126 -2.16 21.09 -12.47
CA PHE A 126 -2.53 20.85 -13.87
C PHE A 126 -1.75 21.77 -14.86
N THR A 127 -0.58 22.28 -14.46
CA THR A 127 0.32 22.98 -15.39
C THR A 127 0.94 21.97 -16.34
N GLN A 128 1.03 22.36 -17.61
CA GLN A 128 1.49 21.55 -18.74
C GLN A 128 2.79 20.78 -18.43
N ASP A 129 2.86 19.56 -18.98
CA ASP A 129 4.07 18.75 -19.18
C ASP A 129 4.66 17.93 -18.01
N VAL A 130 3.82 17.35 -17.16
CA VAL A 130 4.19 16.08 -16.51
C VAL A 130 3.41 14.95 -17.18
N ALA A 131 4.10 14.11 -17.96
CA ALA A 131 3.50 13.00 -18.71
C ALA A 131 2.64 12.08 -17.80
N ASP A 132 3.06 11.90 -16.54
CA ASP A 132 2.37 11.07 -15.54
C ASP A 132 0.98 11.61 -15.19
N ASN A 133 0.78 12.94 -15.21
CA ASN A 133 -0.49 13.59 -14.88
C ASN A 133 -1.56 13.46 -15.97
N LYS A 134 -1.25 12.83 -17.11
CA LYS A 134 -2.23 12.53 -18.15
C LYS A 134 -2.61 11.07 -18.21
N THR A 135 -1.85 10.17 -17.58
CA THR A 135 -2.11 8.73 -17.65
C THR A 135 -3.42 8.35 -16.96
N LEU A 136 -4.12 7.35 -17.48
CA LEU A 136 -5.31 6.80 -16.84
C LEU A 136 -4.87 6.01 -15.59
N PRO A 137 -5.28 6.40 -14.38
CA PRO A 137 -4.82 5.68 -13.21
C PRO A 137 -5.45 4.30 -13.05
N ALA A 138 -4.74 3.43 -12.32
CA ALA A 138 -5.28 2.16 -11.84
C ALA A 138 -6.47 2.36 -10.89
N SER A 139 -7.33 1.34 -10.79
CA SER A 139 -8.38 1.28 -9.77
C SER A 139 -7.78 1.14 -8.38
N PHE A 140 -8.30 1.93 -7.43
CA PHE A 140 -7.80 2.03 -6.06
C PHE A 140 -8.95 1.99 -5.08
N THR A 141 -8.78 1.37 -3.91
CA THR A 141 -9.78 1.38 -2.83
C THR A 141 -9.10 1.46 -1.46
N GLY A 142 -8.98 2.68 -0.93
CA GLY A 142 -8.48 2.94 0.42
C GLY A 142 -9.63 3.18 1.39
N VAL A 143 -9.72 2.40 2.47
CA VAL A 143 -10.70 2.58 3.54
C VAL A 143 -10.00 2.45 4.89
N THR A 144 -10.39 3.24 5.89
CA THR A 144 -9.88 3.05 7.26
C THR A 144 -10.48 1.82 7.91
N GLN A 145 -9.81 1.26 8.92
CA GLN A 145 -10.29 0.09 9.66
C GLN A 145 -11.71 0.26 10.22
N THR A 146 -12.05 1.49 10.60
CA THR A 146 -13.34 1.86 11.18
C THR A 146 -14.40 2.21 10.13
N GLY A 147 -14.09 2.17 8.83
CA GLY A 147 -15.01 2.53 7.74
C GLY A 147 -15.34 4.03 7.66
N GLY A 148 -14.63 4.87 8.43
CA GLY A 148 -14.82 6.30 8.46
C GLY A 148 -14.38 6.96 7.15
N ASN A 149 -13.08 6.91 6.87
CA ASN A 149 -12.47 7.57 5.72
C ASN A 149 -12.37 6.61 4.53
N GLU A 150 -12.60 7.15 3.35
CA GLU A 150 -12.69 6.38 2.12
C GLU A 150 -12.05 7.18 0.96
N ALA A 151 -11.26 6.52 0.12
CA ALA A 151 -10.75 7.03 -1.14
C ALA A 151 -10.86 5.95 -2.22
N TYR A 152 -11.34 6.34 -3.41
CA TYR A 152 -11.56 5.42 -4.52
C TYR A 152 -11.11 6.04 -5.84
N VAL A 153 -10.58 5.19 -6.70
CA VAL A 153 -10.55 5.40 -8.16
C VAL A 153 -11.39 4.28 -8.75
N GLU A 154 -12.54 4.64 -9.33
CA GLU A 154 -13.51 3.66 -9.82
C GLU A 154 -13.84 3.86 -11.29
N TYR A 155 -13.99 2.74 -11.99
CA TYR A 155 -14.39 2.67 -13.39
C TYR A 155 -15.62 1.78 -13.53
N PHE A 156 -16.53 2.17 -14.41
CA PHE A 156 -17.75 1.41 -14.65
C PHE A 156 -18.32 1.69 -16.03
N LEU A 157 -19.03 0.71 -16.56
CA LEU A 157 -19.87 0.84 -17.74
C LEU A 157 -21.28 1.19 -17.31
N GLN A 158 -21.89 2.12 -18.03
CA GLN A 158 -23.29 2.48 -17.83
C GLN A 158 -24.02 2.36 -19.16
N ALA A 159 -25.06 1.53 -19.19
CA ALA A 159 -25.96 1.38 -20.33
C ALA A 159 -27.33 1.97 -20.00
N GLY A 160 -27.90 2.70 -20.94
CA GLY A 160 -29.22 3.32 -20.82
C GLY A 160 -30.07 3.10 -22.06
N LEU A 161 -31.35 2.77 -21.84
CA LEU A 161 -32.37 2.76 -22.88
C LEU A 161 -33.23 4.03 -22.73
N PRO A 162 -33.11 5.02 -23.63
CA PRO A 162 -33.96 6.20 -23.61
C PRO A 162 -35.39 5.84 -24.01
N VAL A 163 -36.36 6.55 -23.42
CA VAL A 163 -37.78 6.46 -23.80
C VAL A 163 -38.16 7.71 -24.57
N GLN A 164 -38.95 7.55 -25.64
CA GLN A 164 -39.41 8.66 -26.46
C GLN A 164 -40.01 9.78 -25.59
N GLY A 165 -39.52 11.02 -25.79
CA GLY A 165 -40.00 12.21 -25.09
C GLY A 165 -39.35 12.52 -23.74
N LYS A 166 -38.39 11.71 -23.25
CA LYS A 166 -37.63 12.01 -22.02
C LYS A 166 -36.12 11.97 -22.26
N ALA A 167 -35.42 12.98 -21.76
CA ALA A 167 -33.95 13.04 -21.80
C ALA A 167 -33.26 12.01 -20.88
N ILE A 168 -34.00 11.44 -19.92
CA ILE A 168 -33.50 10.49 -18.91
C ILE A 168 -33.80 9.06 -19.36
N ALA A 169 -32.80 8.18 -19.34
CA ALA A 169 -32.98 6.77 -19.62
C ALA A 169 -33.95 6.12 -18.61
N ALA A 170 -35.00 5.43 -19.10
CA ALA A 170 -35.98 4.79 -18.23
C ALA A 170 -35.48 3.47 -17.64
N HIS A 171 -34.50 2.85 -18.31
CA HIS A 171 -33.82 1.66 -17.85
C HIS A 171 -32.33 1.89 -17.86
N GLU A 172 -31.66 1.48 -16.78
CA GLU A 172 -30.24 1.67 -16.55
C GLU A 172 -29.62 0.35 -16.08
N ALA A 173 -28.44 0.04 -16.61
CA ALA A 173 -27.55 -1.01 -16.11
C ALA A 173 -26.16 -0.42 -15.82
N ILE A 174 -25.53 -0.87 -14.74
CA ILE A 174 -24.19 -0.43 -14.32
C ILE A 174 -23.33 -1.67 -14.06
N LEU A 175 -22.15 -1.71 -14.67
CA LEU A 175 -21.17 -2.77 -14.47
C LEU A 175 -19.81 -2.17 -14.06
N PRO A 176 -19.41 -2.29 -12.78
CA PRO A 176 -18.09 -1.90 -12.32
C PRO A 176 -17.00 -2.76 -12.96
N ILE A 177 -15.89 -2.13 -13.35
CA ILE A 177 -14.70 -2.82 -13.85
C ILE A 177 -13.46 -2.29 -13.13
N LYS A 178 -12.35 -3.03 -13.23
CA LYS A 178 -11.04 -2.64 -12.70
C LYS A 178 -10.11 -2.26 -13.85
N ILE A 179 -9.42 -1.15 -13.68
CA ILE A 179 -8.26 -0.78 -14.49
C ILE A 179 -7.01 -1.17 -13.71
N LEU A 180 -6.14 -1.94 -14.35
CA LEU A 180 -4.88 -2.42 -13.79
C LEU A 180 -3.77 -1.36 -13.94
N PRO A 181 -2.77 -1.34 -13.05
CA PRO A 181 -1.57 -0.53 -13.26
C PRO A 181 -0.87 -0.95 -14.55
N SER A 182 -0.26 0.03 -15.24
CA SER A 182 0.47 -0.20 -16.49
C SER A 182 1.52 -1.30 -16.35
N LEU A 183 1.60 -2.18 -17.36
CA LEU A 183 2.32 -3.46 -17.31
C LEU A 183 3.85 -3.33 -17.26
N GLU A 184 4.42 -2.15 -17.51
CA GLU A 184 5.87 -1.93 -17.61
C GLU A 184 6.53 -1.67 -16.25
N GLN A 185 6.36 -2.60 -15.32
CA GLN A 185 7.05 -2.57 -14.05
C GLN A 185 8.29 -3.46 -14.15
N PRO A 186 9.53 -2.90 -14.19
CA PRO A 186 10.71 -3.73 -14.18
C PRO A 186 10.78 -4.55 -12.89
N ILE A 187 11.42 -5.71 -12.96
CA ILE A 187 11.74 -6.50 -11.77
C ILE A 187 12.59 -5.63 -10.85
N LEU A 188 12.23 -5.57 -9.57
CA LEU A 188 13.08 -4.91 -8.59
C LEU A 188 14.40 -5.67 -8.47
N VAL A 189 15.50 -5.06 -8.93
CA VAL A 189 16.85 -5.63 -8.84
C VAL A 189 17.57 -5.18 -7.56
N ASP A 190 17.21 -4.02 -7.02
CA ASP A 190 17.84 -3.42 -5.83
C ASP A 190 16.78 -2.75 -4.94
N HIS A 191 16.84 -3.03 -3.64
CA HIS A 191 15.95 -2.46 -2.62
C HIS A 191 16.32 -1.02 -2.21
N LEU A 192 17.40 -0.46 -2.77
CA LEU A 192 17.91 0.87 -2.47
C LEU A 192 18.05 1.09 -0.96
N LEU A 193 18.85 0.24 -0.32
CA LEU A 193 19.06 0.27 1.12
C LEU A 193 19.58 1.64 1.59
N GLN A 194 18.90 2.24 2.56
CA GLN A 194 19.32 3.47 3.22
C GLN A 194 19.87 3.16 4.61
N GLU A 195 21.01 3.77 4.93
CA GLU A 195 21.72 3.55 6.18
C GLU A 195 21.25 4.51 7.27
N GLN A 196 21.00 3.96 8.46
CA GLN A 196 20.58 4.66 9.67
C GLN A 196 21.60 4.40 10.78
N HIS A 197 22.10 5.46 11.39
CA HIS A 197 23.17 5.39 12.39
C HIS A 197 22.63 5.64 13.81
N HIS A 198 22.89 4.69 14.71
CA HIS A 198 22.47 4.78 16.11
C HIS A 198 23.69 4.70 17.03
N GLN A 199 24.03 5.79 17.72
CA GLN A 199 25.07 5.76 18.75
C GLN A 199 24.48 5.30 20.07
N LEU A 200 24.99 4.19 20.61
CA LEU A 200 24.53 3.55 21.82
C LEU A 200 25.67 3.40 22.83
N GLN A 201 25.29 3.28 24.11
CA GLN A 201 26.22 3.10 25.20
C GLN A 201 25.69 2.09 26.21
N VAL A 202 26.57 1.23 26.71
CA VAL A 202 26.26 0.27 27.77
C VAL A 202 27.32 0.32 28.86
N ASN A 203 26.86 0.30 30.11
CA ASN A 203 27.72 0.16 31.29
C ASN A 203 27.47 -1.21 31.94
N SER A 204 28.47 -2.09 31.95
CA SER A 204 28.37 -3.42 32.54
C SER A 204 29.72 -4.02 32.90
N GLU A 205 29.76 -4.75 34.01
CA GLU A 205 30.93 -5.54 34.41
C GLU A 205 31.16 -6.74 33.48
N ARG A 206 30.11 -7.24 32.80
CA ARG A 206 30.21 -8.37 31.86
C ARG A 206 30.89 -8.04 30.55
N LEU A 207 31.29 -6.79 30.35
CA LEU A 207 32.10 -6.35 29.22
C LEU A 207 33.59 -6.64 29.43
N ILE A 208 33.99 -6.89 30.68
CA ILE A 208 35.38 -7.20 31.04
C ILE A 208 35.66 -8.65 30.67
N PRO A 209 36.76 -8.94 29.93
CA PRO A 209 37.18 -10.30 29.63
C PRO A 209 37.25 -11.18 30.88
N GLY A 210 36.63 -12.36 30.83
CA GLY A 210 36.52 -13.31 31.95
C GLY A 210 35.34 -13.08 32.89
N MET A 211 34.52 -12.04 32.68
CA MET A 211 33.30 -11.77 33.45
C MET A 211 32.00 -11.95 32.65
N GLU A 212 32.05 -12.52 31.44
CA GLU A 212 30.95 -12.55 30.48
C GLU A 212 29.74 -13.35 31.00
N ASN A 213 30.00 -14.47 31.67
CA ASN A 213 28.99 -15.36 32.25
C ASN A 213 28.73 -15.11 33.75
N TYR A 214 29.30 -14.05 34.33
CA TYR A 214 29.24 -13.81 35.76
C TYR A 214 27.80 -13.51 36.22
N ARG A 215 27.24 -14.42 37.01
CA ARG A 215 26.03 -14.23 37.82
C ARG A 215 26.48 -14.21 39.27
N PRO A 216 26.45 -13.05 39.97
CA PRO A 216 26.85 -13.03 41.37
C PRO A 216 25.91 -13.93 42.17
N SER A 217 26.48 -14.81 43.01
CA SER A 217 25.68 -15.55 43.98
C SER A 217 25.07 -14.57 45.00
N PHE A 218 23.94 -14.92 45.61
CA PHE A 218 23.33 -14.11 46.68
C PHE A 218 24.33 -13.70 47.78
N SER A 219 25.29 -14.59 48.11
CA SER A 219 26.35 -14.33 49.07
C SER A 219 27.44 -13.38 48.58
N GLN A 220 27.70 -13.31 47.27
CA GLN A 220 28.62 -12.34 46.65
C GLN A 220 27.99 -10.95 46.53
N THR A 221 26.67 -10.86 46.34
CA THR A 221 25.92 -9.59 46.31
C THR A 221 25.98 -8.85 47.65
N LEU A 222 25.90 -9.59 48.77
CA LEU A 222 26.01 -9.05 50.13
C LEU A 222 27.45 -8.67 50.55
N LYS A 223 28.48 -9.28 49.95
CA LYS A 223 29.89 -8.88 50.18
C LYS A 223 30.32 -7.68 49.32
N ARG A 224 29.63 -7.41 48.21
CA ARG A 224 29.94 -6.32 47.26
C ARG A 224 29.39 -4.95 47.65
N THR A 225 28.52 -4.85 48.66
CA THR A 225 28.07 -3.56 49.19
C THR A 225 29.20 -2.70 49.76
N PHE A 226 30.39 -3.28 49.97
CA PHE A 226 31.57 -2.59 50.49
C PHE A 226 32.73 -2.44 49.48
N ALA A 227 32.58 -2.90 48.23
CA ALA A 227 33.61 -2.77 47.19
C ALA A 227 33.12 -1.85 46.04
N PRO A 228 33.98 -1.00 45.46
CA PRO A 228 33.58 -0.19 44.32
C PRO A 228 33.19 -1.10 43.14
N LYS A 229 31.95 -0.94 42.65
CA LYS A 229 31.48 -1.60 41.42
C LYS A 229 32.29 -1.07 40.24
N VAL A 230 33.22 -1.87 39.73
CA VAL A 230 33.95 -1.55 38.50
C VAL A 230 33.04 -1.85 37.31
N ASN A 231 32.22 -0.87 36.93
CA ASN A 231 31.44 -0.93 35.70
C ASN A 231 32.31 -0.40 34.56
N CYS A 232 32.46 -1.16 33.49
CA CYS A 232 33.08 -0.67 32.25
C CYS A 232 32.00 -0.14 31.31
N ARG A 233 32.32 0.96 30.62
CA ARG A 233 31.49 1.57 29.60
C ARG A 233 32.00 1.23 28.21
N LEU A 234 31.11 0.64 27.41
CA LEU A 234 31.27 0.47 25.96
C LEU A 234 30.38 1.48 25.24
N SER A 235 30.99 2.25 24.33
CA SER A 235 30.29 3.12 23.39
C SER A 235 30.43 2.55 21.98
N PHE A 236 29.34 2.45 21.23
CA PHE A 236 29.33 1.84 19.90
C PHE A 236 28.26 2.47 19.00
N ARG A 237 28.39 2.26 17.71
CA ARG A 237 27.42 2.63 16.67
C ARG A 237 26.79 1.35 16.12
N ILE A 238 25.49 1.35 15.98
CA ILE A 238 24.74 0.36 15.20
C ILE A 238 24.34 1.03 13.89
N ASP A 239 24.71 0.39 12.80
CA ASP A 239 24.37 0.79 11.44
C ASP A 239 23.27 -0.15 10.93
N ILE A 240 22.11 0.39 10.61
CA ILE A 240 20.93 -0.36 10.14
C ILE A 240 20.64 0.09 8.72
N GLN A 241 20.67 -0.84 7.78
CA GLN A 241 20.32 -0.57 6.39
C GLN A 241 18.91 -1.07 6.11
N VAL A 242 18.01 -0.12 5.84
CA VAL A 242 16.57 -0.33 5.70
C VAL A 242 16.18 -0.13 4.23
N PRO A 243 15.35 -1.00 3.64
CA PRO A 243 14.91 -0.86 2.25
C PRO A 243 14.13 0.44 2.05
N SER A 244 14.41 1.13 0.94
CA SER A 244 13.61 2.26 0.49
C SER A 244 12.63 1.89 -0.61
N VAL A 245 12.84 0.75 -1.28
CA VAL A 245 11.94 0.23 -2.31
C VAL A 245 11.68 -1.26 -2.10
N ILE A 246 10.41 -1.66 -2.20
CA ILE A 246 10.01 -3.07 -2.23
C ILE A 246 8.97 -3.30 -3.32
N GLN A 247 8.89 -4.53 -3.82
CA GLN A 247 7.93 -4.93 -4.84
C GLN A 247 6.94 -5.94 -4.27
N LEU A 248 5.65 -5.71 -4.51
CA LEU A 248 4.60 -6.65 -4.12
C LEU A 248 4.80 -8.00 -4.80
N GLN A 249 4.50 -9.08 -4.08
CA GLN A 249 4.63 -10.46 -4.57
C GLN A 249 6.05 -10.85 -5.03
N SER A 250 7.08 -10.13 -4.56
CA SER A 250 8.46 -10.55 -4.80
C SER A 250 8.76 -11.87 -4.09
N GLU A 251 9.37 -12.79 -4.82
CA GLU A 251 9.90 -14.04 -4.26
C GLU A 251 11.18 -13.83 -3.44
N VAL A 252 11.82 -12.67 -3.53
CA VAL A 252 13.03 -12.35 -2.77
C VAL A 252 12.65 -11.76 -1.40
N PRO A 253 13.16 -12.29 -0.28
CA PRO A 253 12.96 -11.69 1.03
C PRO A 253 13.47 -10.24 1.06
N ILE A 254 12.76 -9.38 1.79
CA ILE A 254 13.13 -7.98 1.97
C ILE A 254 14.37 -7.95 2.90
N PRO A 255 15.51 -7.39 2.45
CA PRO A 255 16.72 -7.32 3.26
C PRO A 255 16.56 -6.31 4.41
N LEU A 256 17.14 -6.63 5.56
CA LEU A 256 17.32 -5.69 6.67
C LEU A 256 18.69 -5.96 7.30
N LEU A 257 19.68 -5.14 6.94
CA LEU A 257 21.07 -5.40 7.30
C LEU A 257 21.46 -4.63 8.56
N VAL A 258 22.16 -5.29 9.48
CA VAL A 258 22.61 -4.68 10.72
C VAL A 258 24.08 -4.99 10.97
N SER A 259 24.85 -3.93 11.25
CA SER A 259 26.26 -4.02 11.64
C SER A 259 26.54 -3.17 12.86
N ALA A 260 27.67 -3.45 13.52
CA ALA A 260 28.11 -2.73 14.71
C ALA A 260 29.56 -2.28 14.59
N ALA A 261 29.83 -1.05 15.00
CA ALA A 261 31.16 -0.48 15.05
C ALA A 261 31.43 0.14 16.43
N PRO A 262 32.55 -0.21 17.10
CA PRO A 262 32.90 0.36 18.38
C PRO A 262 33.37 1.83 18.24
N LEU A 263 33.05 2.65 19.24
CA LEU A 263 33.53 4.03 19.37
C LEU A 263 34.63 4.04 20.45
N TRP A 264 35.86 3.70 20.03
CA TRP A 264 36.99 3.45 20.95
C TRP A 264 37.44 4.67 21.75
N ASP A 265 37.27 5.85 21.18
CA ASP A 265 37.53 7.16 21.81
C ASP A 265 36.61 7.41 23.01
N LYS A 266 35.39 6.87 22.97
CA LYS A 266 34.36 7.01 24.01
C LYS A 266 34.20 5.75 24.88
N THR A 267 35.04 4.75 24.69
CA THR A 267 35.04 3.48 25.41
C THR A 267 36.12 3.48 26.48
N ASP A 268 35.82 2.90 27.65
CA ASP A 268 36.77 2.86 28.77
C ASP A 268 38.01 2.03 28.41
N GLU A 269 39.16 2.46 28.92
CA GLU A 269 40.48 1.93 28.52
C GLU A 269 40.62 0.42 28.76
N ILE A 270 40.00 -0.10 29.83
CA ILE A 270 40.05 -1.52 30.22
C ILE A 270 39.51 -2.44 29.12
N ILE A 271 38.54 -1.97 28.34
CA ILE A 271 37.89 -2.74 27.27
C ILE A 271 38.12 -2.14 25.89
N ARG A 272 39.03 -1.17 25.76
CA ARG A 272 39.37 -0.56 24.47
C ARG A 272 40.05 -1.59 23.58
N ASN A 273 39.61 -1.68 22.32
CA ASN A 273 40.07 -2.68 21.34
C ASN A 273 39.77 -4.14 21.72
N VAL A 274 38.88 -4.38 22.69
CA VAL A 274 38.40 -5.72 23.03
C VAL A 274 37.13 -5.99 22.22
N PRO A 275 37.09 -7.03 21.36
CA PRO A 275 35.88 -7.44 20.66
C PRO A 275 34.71 -7.69 21.62
N GLN A 276 33.55 -7.11 21.33
CA GLN A 276 32.34 -7.30 22.12
C GLN A 276 31.27 -7.96 21.27
N MET A 277 30.53 -8.91 21.85
CA MET A 277 29.42 -9.57 21.16
C MET A 277 28.11 -8.83 21.44
N ILE A 278 27.37 -8.51 20.37
CA ILE A 278 26.07 -7.86 20.43
C ILE A 278 25.04 -8.87 19.94
N LEU A 279 24.07 -9.21 20.80
CA LEU A 279 23.01 -10.16 20.45
C LEU A 279 21.75 -9.43 20.05
N ILE A 280 21.16 -9.77 18.91
CA ILE A 280 19.84 -9.29 18.50
C ILE A 280 18.79 -10.17 19.17
N VAL A 281 17.97 -9.55 20.03
CA VAL A 281 17.01 -10.26 20.89
C VAL A 281 15.54 -9.90 20.59
N GLY A 282 15.30 -8.90 19.75
CA GLY A 282 13.95 -8.54 19.33
C GLY A 282 13.93 -7.69 18.07
N LEU A 283 12.87 -7.85 17.29
CA LEU A 283 12.57 -7.07 16.08
C LEU A 283 11.07 -6.77 16.07
N ASN A 284 10.74 -5.50 15.89
CA ASN A 284 9.39 -5.06 15.54
C ASN A 284 9.49 -4.22 14.25
N LEU A 285 8.78 -4.64 13.20
CA LEU A 285 8.68 -3.91 11.93
C LEU A 285 7.22 -3.62 11.63
N MET A 286 6.90 -2.35 11.45
CA MET A 286 5.56 -1.88 11.11
C MET A 286 5.60 -1.20 9.75
N LEU A 287 4.71 -1.62 8.87
CA LEU A 287 4.40 -0.88 7.64
C LEU A 287 3.24 0.06 7.92
N HIS A 288 3.40 1.32 7.56
CA HIS A 288 2.34 2.30 7.61
C HIS A 288 1.98 2.74 6.19
N SER A 289 0.77 2.41 5.77
CA SER A 289 0.16 2.93 4.54
C SER A 289 -0.55 4.25 4.86
N VAL A 290 -0.02 5.34 4.34
CA VAL A 290 -0.50 6.71 4.57
C VAL A 290 -1.31 7.14 3.36
N THR A 291 -2.59 7.43 3.56
CA THR A 291 -3.43 8.04 2.51
C THR A 291 -3.67 9.49 2.85
N GLN A 292 -3.14 10.37 2.02
CA GLN A 292 -3.37 11.80 2.11
C GLN A 292 -4.37 12.23 1.06
N VAL A 293 -5.34 13.02 1.45
CA VAL A 293 -6.43 13.48 0.60
C VAL A 293 -6.55 14.98 0.61
N ARG A 294 -6.95 15.56 -0.52
CA ARG A 294 -7.30 16.97 -0.64
C ARG A 294 -8.80 17.04 -0.84
N CYS A 295 -9.47 17.63 0.15
CA CYS A 295 -10.89 17.89 0.09
C CYS A 295 -11.17 19.32 -0.39
N GLU A 296 -12.44 19.64 -0.62
CA GLU A 296 -12.85 21.01 -0.92
C GLU A 296 -12.33 21.99 0.14
N ARG A 297 -12.01 23.23 -0.28
CA ARG A 297 -11.37 24.29 0.54
C ARG A 297 -9.90 24.04 0.92
N ASP A 298 -9.20 23.21 0.16
CA ASP A 298 -7.77 22.91 0.33
C ASP A 298 -7.41 22.33 1.72
N GLN A 299 -8.39 21.67 2.36
CA GLN A 299 -8.15 20.95 3.60
C GLN A 299 -7.45 19.62 3.30
N LEU A 300 -6.27 19.46 3.90
CA LEU A 300 -5.50 18.23 3.86
C LEU A 300 -6.03 17.27 4.91
N GLY A 301 -6.56 16.14 4.47
CA GLY A 301 -6.87 15.00 5.32
C GLY A 301 -5.79 13.95 5.21
N GLU A 302 -5.51 13.25 6.30
CA GLU A 302 -4.59 12.12 6.31
C GLU A 302 -5.17 11.00 7.18
N TRP A 303 -4.95 9.76 6.78
CA TRP A 303 -5.07 8.62 7.69
C TRP A 303 -3.98 7.59 7.42
N VAL A 304 -3.69 6.83 8.47
CA VAL A 304 -2.64 5.81 8.47
C VAL A 304 -3.28 4.47 8.80
N ASN A 305 -3.01 3.47 7.96
CA ASN A 305 -3.27 2.07 8.25
C ASN A 305 -1.93 1.39 8.55
N SER A 306 -1.81 0.75 9.71
CA SER A 306 -0.57 0.11 10.16
C SER A 306 -0.70 -1.40 10.11
N ILE A 307 0.30 -2.09 9.55
CA ILE A 307 0.36 -3.54 9.45
C ILE A 307 1.70 -4.01 9.99
N PRO A 308 1.75 -4.97 10.94
CA PRO A 308 2.99 -5.56 11.38
C PRO A 308 3.57 -6.43 10.25
N LEU A 309 4.78 -6.12 9.79
CA LEU A 309 5.51 -6.92 8.80
C LEU A 309 6.28 -8.07 9.45
N ALA A 310 6.91 -7.78 10.58
CA ALA A 310 7.56 -8.80 11.38
C ALA A 310 7.49 -8.44 12.85
N HIS A 311 7.16 -9.44 13.65
CA HIS A 311 7.33 -9.38 15.09
C HIS A 311 8.12 -10.62 15.49
N ARG A 312 9.38 -10.43 15.90
CA ARG A 312 10.26 -11.54 16.23
C ARG A 312 10.43 -11.65 17.75
N LEU A 313 10.05 -12.81 18.28
CA LEU A 313 10.42 -13.26 19.61
C LEU A 313 11.88 -13.76 19.63
N PRO A 314 12.58 -13.71 20.78
CA PRO A 314 13.99 -14.08 20.85
C PRO A 314 14.24 -15.53 20.38
N ARG A 315 15.19 -15.71 19.46
CA ARG A 315 15.66 -17.03 18.99
C ARG A 315 16.58 -17.67 20.02
N ASN A 316 16.67 -19.00 19.99
CA ASN A 316 17.73 -19.74 20.66
C ASN A 316 18.52 -20.60 19.64
N PRO A 317 19.82 -20.33 19.39
CA PRO A 317 20.59 -19.19 19.91
C PRO A 317 20.20 -17.85 19.25
N PRO A 318 20.40 -16.70 19.93
CA PRO A 318 20.21 -15.38 19.34
C PRO A 318 21.17 -15.13 18.18
N LEU A 319 20.78 -14.24 17.28
CA LEU A 319 21.65 -13.77 16.20
C LEU A 319 22.71 -12.82 16.79
N ALA A 320 23.98 -13.03 16.45
CA ALA A 320 25.10 -12.31 17.05
C ALA A 320 25.84 -11.47 16.01
N ILE A 321 26.23 -10.26 16.40
CA ILE A 321 27.11 -9.35 15.65
C ILE A 321 28.36 -9.14 16.49
N GLN A 322 29.54 -9.23 15.88
CA GLN A 322 30.78 -8.90 16.57
C GLN A 322 31.11 -7.41 16.37
N CYS A 323 31.45 -6.74 17.47
CA CYS A 323 31.80 -5.33 17.51
C CYS A 323 33.33 -5.22 17.61
N THR A 324 34.02 -5.40 16.47
CA THR A 324 35.49 -5.49 16.40
C THR A 324 36.14 -4.25 15.79
N GLY A 325 35.38 -3.41 15.09
CA GLY A 325 35.90 -2.27 14.32
C GLY A 325 36.58 -2.64 13.01
N LYS A 326 36.66 -3.95 12.68
CA LYS A 326 37.25 -4.46 11.43
C LYS A 326 36.15 -4.72 10.40
N GLY A 327 35.44 -3.67 9.98
CA GLY A 327 34.53 -3.67 8.82
C GLY A 327 33.81 -5.00 8.54
N GLU A 328 33.14 -5.56 9.54
CA GLU A 328 32.52 -6.87 9.40
C GLU A 328 31.31 -6.82 8.47
N GLN A 329 31.00 -7.97 7.85
CA GLN A 329 29.84 -8.08 7.00
C GLN A 329 28.56 -7.86 7.83
N PRO A 330 27.64 -7.00 7.37
CA PRO A 330 26.35 -6.83 8.00
C PRO A 330 25.58 -8.15 8.07
N VAL A 331 24.81 -8.32 9.14
CA VAL A 331 23.92 -9.46 9.30
C VAL A 331 22.55 -9.13 8.71
N ASP A 332 22.07 -9.96 7.78
CA ASP A 332 20.74 -9.80 7.19
C ASP A 332 19.66 -10.47 8.04
N ILE A 333 18.98 -9.66 8.85
CA ILE A 333 17.86 -10.11 9.68
C ILE A 333 16.62 -10.37 8.81
N GLY A 334 16.47 -9.62 7.71
CA GLY A 334 15.34 -9.70 6.80
C GLY A 334 15.26 -11.09 6.15
N THR A 335 16.37 -11.54 5.56
CA THR A 335 16.47 -12.91 5.03
C THR A 335 16.32 -13.97 6.11
N ASP A 336 16.92 -13.78 7.29
CA ASP A 336 16.86 -14.76 8.40
C ASP A 336 15.43 -14.95 8.95
N VAL A 337 14.56 -13.94 8.88
CA VAL A 337 13.14 -14.07 9.25
C VAL A 337 12.22 -14.32 8.05
N ASN A 338 12.78 -14.45 6.84
CA ASN A 338 12.02 -14.49 5.59
C ASN A 338 11.03 -13.32 5.49
N LEU A 339 11.51 -12.10 5.77
CA LEU A 339 10.73 -10.86 5.79
C LEU A 339 10.08 -10.64 4.43
N ARG A 340 8.74 -10.62 4.40
CA ARG A 340 7.95 -10.44 3.18
C ARG A 340 6.73 -9.59 3.49
N ILE A 341 6.20 -8.96 2.45
CA ILE A 341 4.87 -8.37 2.52
C ILE A 341 3.88 -9.51 2.71
N PRO A 342 3.04 -9.51 3.76
CA PRO A 342 2.09 -10.58 4.00
C PRO A 342 1.11 -10.67 2.81
N GLU A 343 1.07 -11.83 2.17
CA GLU A 343 0.01 -12.13 1.23
C GLU A 343 -1.31 -12.32 1.97
N LYS A 344 -2.41 -11.95 1.31
CA LYS A 344 -3.75 -12.08 1.86
C LYS A 344 -4.02 -13.55 2.21
N LYS A 345 -4.08 -13.87 3.50
CA LYS A 345 -4.60 -15.17 3.93
C LYS A 345 -6.10 -15.20 3.69
N PRO A 346 -6.65 -16.20 2.98
CA PRO A 346 -8.06 -16.25 2.59
C PRO A 346 -9.06 -16.31 3.77
N TYR A 347 -8.58 -16.44 5.01
CA TYR A 347 -9.40 -16.60 6.22
C TYR A 347 -9.28 -15.45 7.23
N GLU A 348 -8.38 -14.48 7.02
CA GLU A 348 -8.26 -13.31 7.91
C GLU A 348 -9.02 -12.12 7.32
N VAL A 349 -10.22 -11.89 7.85
CA VAL A 349 -11.20 -10.89 7.38
C VAL A 349 -10.71 -9.44 7.50
N THR A 350 -9.58 -9.20 8.16
CA THR A 350 -9.09 -7.87 8.57
C THR A 350 -7.78 -7.42 7.92
N VAL A 351 -7.14 -8.24 7.08
CA VAL A 351 -5.90 -7.81 6.41
C VAL A 351 -6.25 -6.91 5.23
N PHE A 352 -6.03 -5.61 5.41
CA PHE A 352 -6.04 -4.63 4.33
C PHE A 352 -5.06 -5.09 3.26
N GLU A 353 -5.53 -5.14 2.01
CA GLU A 353 -4.65 -5.41 0.88
C GLU A 353 -3.65 -4.27 0.79
N ILE A 354 -2.36 -4.59 0.85
CA ILE A 354 -1.30 -3.59 0.69
C ILE A 354 -1.30 -3.22 -0.78
N GLU A 355 -1.75 -2.01 -1.08
CA GLU A 355 -1.73 -1.44 -2.42
C GLU A 355 -0.37 -0.76 -2.65
N PRO A 356 0.11 -0.68 -3.89
CA PRO A 356 1.35 0.04 -4.20
C PRO A 356 1.22 1.54 -3.94
N ASP A 357 2.36 2.23 -3.93
CA ASP A 357 2.40 3.69 -3.95
C ASP A 357 1.61 4.20 -5.15
N TYR A 358 0.73 5.16 -4.89
CA TYR A 358 -0.23 5.61 -5.87
C TYR A 358 -0.53 7.09 -5.72
N LEU A 359 -0.47 7.82 -6.83
CA LEU A 359 -0.79 9.24 -6.89
C LEU A 359 -2.00 9.44 -7.81
N ALA A 360 -3.13 9.84 -7.23
CA ALA A 360 -4.24 10.44 -7.96
C ALA A 360 -4.19 11.97 -7.84
N TRP A 361 -5.06 12.64 -8.60
CA TRP A 361 -5.27 14.09 -8.45
C TRP A 361 -5.66 14.47 -7.03
N ASN A 362 -6.74 13.93 -6.46
CA ASN A 362 -7.25 14.39 -5.15
C ASN A 362 -6.80 13.55 -3.95
N PHE A 363 -5.94 12.54 -4.15
CA PHE A 363 -5.29 11.81 -3.06
C PHE A 363 -3.98 11.16 -3.48
N ARG A 364 -3.11 10.90 -2.51
CA ARG A 364 -1.91 10.07 -2.67
C ARG A 364 -1.86 9.01 -1.58
N HIS A 365 -1.36 7.85 -1.94
CA HIS A 365 -1.13 6.70 -1.09
C HIS A 365 0.37 6.40 -1.08
N LEU A 366 0.97 6.46 0.10
CA LEU A 366 2.41 6.37 0.31
C LEU A 366 2.69 5.41 1.46
N HIS A 367 3.93 4.91 1.54
CA HIS A 367 4.33 4.04 2.62
C HIS A 367 5.52 4.57 3.42
N ARG A 368 5.57 4.15 4.68
CA ARG A 368 6.71 4.33 5.57
C ARG A 368 6.89 3.07 6.40
N ILE A 369 8.13 2.72 6.69
CA ILE A 369 8.50 1.59 7.53
C ILE A 369 9.06 2.11 8.85
N GLU A 370 8.46 1.65 9.95
CA GLU A 370 8.96 1.89 11.31
C GLU A 370 9.62 0.60 11.80
N TYR A 371 10.78 0.74 12.45
CA TYR A 371 11.52 -0.37 13.02
C TYR A 371 11.91 -0.10 14.48
N GLU A 372 11.90 -1.16 15.28
CA GLU A 372 12.48 -1.24 16.61
C GLU A 372 13.32 -2.52 16.71
N LEU A 373 14.63 -2.36 16.91
CA LEU A 373 15.57 -3.44 17.13
C LEU A 373 16.07 -3.42 18.57
N ARG A 374 16.00 -4.57 19.23
CA ARG A 374 16.51 -4.74 20.61
C ARG A 374 17.78 -5.57 20.60
N PHE A 375 18.78 -5.07 21.30
CA PHE A 375 20.09 -5.68 21.43
C PHE A 375 20.42 -5.98 22.89
N LEU A 376 21.15 -7.07 23.11
CA LEU A 376 21.71 -7.44 24.41
C LEU A 376 23.25 -7.38 24.31
N VAL A 377 23.86 -6.51 25.10
CA VAL A 377 25.32 -6.28 25.13
C VAL A 377 25.78 -6.28 26.58
N GLY A 378 26.77 -7.11 26.93
CA GLY A 378 27.23 -7.23 28.32
C GLY A 378 26.09 -7.52 29.32
N GLY A 379 25.03 -8.23 28.89
CA GLY A 379 23.85 -8.49 29.72
C GLY A 379 22.91 -7.31 29.95
N LYS A 380 23.06 -6.21 29.20
CA LYS A 380 22.16 -5.05 29.22
C LYS A 380 21.41 -4.92 27.91
N SER A 381 20.11 -4.61 27.99
CA SER A 381 19.27 -4.38 26.82
C SER A 381 19.38 -2.92 26.38
N VAL A 382 19.52 -2.70 25.09
CA VAL A 382 19.43 -1.39 24.44
C VAL A 382 18.58 -1.51 23.17
N THR A 383 18.03 -0.39 22.70
CA THR A 383 17.10 -0.38 21.58
C THR A 383 17.53 0.68 20.56
N ALA A 384 17.41 0.35 19.28
CA ALA A 384 17.47 1.31 18.18
C ALA A 384 16.10 1.37 17.50
N THR A 385 15.60 2.59 17.28
CA THR A 385 14.30 2.84 16.64
C THR A 385 14.45 3.82 15.51
N GLY A 386 13.70 3.65 14.43
CA GLY A 386 13.66 4.63 13.37
C GLY A 386 12.47 4.44 12.45
N GLU A 387 12.32 5.42 11.57
CA GLU A 387 11.25 5.46 10.58
C GLU A 387 11.82 5.96 9.26
N GLN A 388 11.39 5.35 8.15
CA GLN A 388 11.86 5.70 6.81
C GLN A 388 10.71 5.67 5.80
N THR A 389 10.75 6.55 4.80
CA THR A 389 9.84 6.45 3.65
C THR A 389 10.15 5.19 2.86
N LEU A 390 9.11 4.55 2.36
CA LEU A 390 9.20 3.30 1.62
C LEU A 390 8.34 3.43 0.37
N GLN A 391 8.91 3.14 -0.79
CA GLN A 391 8.16 3.03 -2.04
C GLN A 391 7.75 1.57 -2.24
N ILE A 392 6.45 1.32 -2.38
CA ILE A 392 5.93 0.00 -2.73
C ILE A 392 5.56 -0.02 -4.21
N LEU A 393 6.21 -0.90 -4.97
CA LEU A 393 5.94 -1.12 -6.38
C LEU A 393 4.85 -2.19 -6.60
N PRO A 394 4.00 -2.04 -7.63
CA PRO A 394 3.11 -3.09 -8.11
C PRO A 394 3.80 -4.44 -8.33
N PRO A 395 3.03 -5.55 -8.33
CA PRO A 395 3.57 -6.86 -8.69
C PRO A 395 4.21 -6.87 -10.07
N ASN A 396 5.26 -7.68 -10.21
CA ASN A 396 5.89 -7.95 -11.49
C ASN A 396 4.99 -8.84 -12.36
N ASN A 397 4.62 -8.39 -13.57
CA ASN A 397 3.69 -9.10 -14.44
C ASN A 397 4.37 -10.21 -15.29
N ILE A 398 5.10 -11.13 -14.66
CA ILE A 398 5.67 -12.27 -15.40
C ILE A 398 4.65 -13.40 -15.62
N GLU A 399 3.54 -13.46 -14.86
CA GLU A 399 2.63 -14.62 -14.90
C GLU A 399 1.13 -14.27 -15.07
N ARG A 400 0.77 -13.53 -16.14
CA ARG A 400 -0.62 -13.47 -16.61
C ARG A 400 -0.73 -13.58 -18.14
N LEU A 401 -0.03 -14.55 -18.72
CA LEU A 401 -0.29 -15.04 -20.08
C LEU A 401 -1.05 -16.35 -20.03
#